data_AF-A0A429E761-F1
#
_entry.id   AF-A0A429E761-F1
#
_cell.length_a   1.000
_cell.length_b   1.000
_cell.length_c   1.000
_cell.angle_alpha   90.00
_cell.angle_beta   90.00
_cell.angle_gamma   90.00
#
_symmetry.space_group_name_H-M   'P 1'
#
loop_
_entity.id
_entity.type
_entity.pdbx_description
1 polymer ?
#
loop_
_entity_poly.entity_id
_entity_poly.type
_entity_poly.pdbx_seq_one_letter_code
_entity_poly.pdbx_strand_id
1 'polypeptide(L)'
;MLHEGIWDVLLNRMVTVSFVPDIGQPVHDRARSTTGLDEITTERQARLEAAMFADYTVTPNTELAGRTTRSQTTFWRGLVFYVDPAEYARQAADLRALDVVGATVSELRGHPAVDFIERIVASPEFADEDAFWLRGED
;
A
#
# COMPACT_ATOMS: atom_id res chain seq x y z
N MET A 1 12.88 10.37 10.08
CA MET A 1 12.77 10.88 8.68
C MET A 1 11.28 10.89 8.34
N LEU A 2 10.70 11.84 7.60
CA LEU A 2 9.21 11.94 7.52
C LEU A 2 8.50 10.68 6.97
N HIS A 3 9.17 9.93 6.10
CA HIS A 3 8.68 8.69 5.48
C HIS A 3 9.12 7.41 6.21
N GLU A 4 9.58 7.55 7.45
CA GLU A 4 10.12 6.41 8.20
C GLU A 4 9.07 5.33 8.43
N GLY A 5 9.41 4.11 8.05
CA GLY A 5 8.52 2.95 8.15
C GLY A 5 7.46 2.88 7.05
N ILE A 6 7.55 3.68 5.99
CA ILE A 6 6.78 3.49 4.76
C ILE A 6 7.63 2.66 3.79
N TRP A 7 7.04 1.61 3.22
CA TRP A 7 7.72 0.77 2.23
C TRP A 7 6.87 0.65 0.97
N ASP A 8 7.47 0.97 -0.17
CA ASP A 8 6.80 0.88 -1.48
C ASP A 8 7.34 -0.31 -2.27
N VAL A 9 6.43 -1.13 -2.79
CA VAL A 9 6.74 -2.24 -3.67
C VAL A 9 6.08 -2.00 -5.03
N LEU A 10 6.91 -1.84 -6.06
CA LEU A 10 6.45 -1.55 -7.43
C LEU A 10 6.31 -2.84 -8.24
N LEU A 11 5.09 -3.33 -8.38
CA LEU A 11 4.79 -4.48 -9.21
C LEU A 11 4.80 -4.07 -10.70
N ASN A 12 5.71 -4.68 -11.46
CA ASN A 12 5.98 -4.37 -12.88
C ASN A 12 6.13 -2.86 -13.20
N ARG A 13 6.68 -2.07 -12.25
CA ARG A 13 6.89 -0.61 -12.35
C ARG A 13 5.63 0.26 -12.57
N MET A 14 4.45 -0.35 -12.62
CA MET A 14 3.19 0.33 -12.93
C MET A 14 2.18 0.28 -11.79
N VAL A 15 2.29 -0.72 -10.91
CA VAL A 15 1.37 -0.91 -9.78
C VAL A 15 2.13 -0.77 -8.48
N THR A 16 1.70 0.14 -7.61
CA THR A 16 2.36 0.45 -6.34
C THR A 16 1.60 -0.17 -5.17
N VAL A 17 2.28 -1.00 -4.38
CA VAL A 17 1.81 -1.49 -3.09
C VAL A 17 2.60 -0.80 -1.98
N SER A 18 1.95 0.05 -1.20
CA SER A 18 2.58 0.77 -0.09
C SER A 18 2.19 0.19 1.26
N PHE A 19 3.18 -0.20 2.05
CA PHE A 19 3.01 -0.58 3.45
C PHE A 19 3.21 0.67 4.31
N VAL A 20 2.12 1.14 4.91
CA VAL A 20 2.06 2.42 5.60
C VAL A 20 1.73 2.19 7.08
N PRO A 21 2.55 2.71 8.03
CA PRO A 21 2.26 2.60 9.45
C PRO A 21 0.91 3.23 9.78
N ASP A 22 0.39 2.94 10.98
CA ASP A 22 -0.94 3.42 11.38
C ASP A 22 -1.15 4.90 11.03
N ILE A 23 -2.19 5.13 10.22
CA ILE A 23 -2.62 6.43 9.70
C ILE A 23 -3.56 7.11 10.71
N GLY A 24 -4.01 6.38 11.73
CA GLY A 24 -4.86 6.82 12.83
C GLY A 24 -6.33 7.00 12.47
N GLN A 25 -6.68 6.90 11.19
CA GLN A 25 -8.04 6.97 10.69
C GLN A 25 -8.13 6.23 9.34
N PRO A 26 -9.32 5.75 8.95
CA PRO A 26 -9.49 5.18 7.62
C PRO A 26 -9.21 6.23 6.54
N VAL A 27 -8.55 5.82 5.45
CA VAL A 27 -8.27 6.68 4.30
C VAL A 27 -9.59 6.88 3.56
N HIS A 28 -10.37 7.87 3.97
CA HIS A 28 -11.61 8.22 3.29
C HIS A 28 -11.43 9.43 2.38
N ASP A 29 -12.09 9.33 1.23
CA ASP A 29 -12.37 10.32 0.19
C ASP A 29 -11.77 11.72 0.43
N ARG A 30 -10.68 12.02 -0.30
CA ARG A 30 -9.98 13.31 -0.25
C ARG A 30 -10.87 14.46 -0.70
N ALA A 31 -12.02 14.22 -1.34
CA ALA A 31 -13.00 15.27 -1.61
C ALA A 31 -13.38 16.09 -0.36
N ARG A 32 -13.14 15.56 0.85
CA ARG A 32 -13.35 16.25 2.14
C ARG A 32 -12.08 16.64 2.90
N SER A 33 -10.88 16.26 2.44
CA SER A 33 -9.63 16.59 3.15
C SER A 33 -9.15 17.98 2.77
N THR A 34 -9.24 18.93 3.71
CA THR A 34 -8.74 20.30 3.59
C THR A 34 -7.23 20.43 3.79
N THR A 35 -6.52 19.31 4.02
CA THR A 35 -5.08 19.33 4.30
C THR A 35 -4.33 19.41 2.98
N GLY A 36 -3.77 20.58 2.68
CA GLY A 36 -2.81 20.73 1.59
C GLY A 36 -1.65 19.77 1.82
N LEU A 37 -1.39 18.89 0.86
CA LEU A 37 -0.18 18.06 0.82
C LEU A 37 0.92 18.71 -0.02
N ASP A 38 0.71 19.96 -0.43
CA ASP A 38 1.69 20.73 -1.17
C ASP A 38 2.99 20.90 -0.36
N GLU A 39 2.90 20.80 0.98
CA GLU A 39 4.04 20.71 1.89
C GLU A 39 3.81 19.62 2.96
N ILE A 40 4.53 18.50 2.84
CA ILE A 40 4.57 17.44 3.85
C ILE A 40 5.52 17.86 4.96
N THR A 41 4.98 18.19 6.13
CA THR A 41 5.78 18.68 7.27
C THR A 41 5.71 17.75 8.48
N THR A 42 4.85 16.72 8.44
CA THR A 42 4.64 15.77 9.53
C THR A 42 4.63 14.33 9.02
N GLU A 43 5.04 13.38 9.86
CA GLU A 43 4.99 11.94 9.52
C GLU A 43 3.57 11.48 9.20
N ARG A 44 2.57 12.04 9.88
CA ARG A 44 1.16 11.74 9.61
C ARG A 44 0.75 12.17 8.20
N GLN A 45 1.23 13.33 7.73
CA GLN A 45 0.98 13.77 6.35
C GLN A 45 1.69 12.86 5.35
N ALA A 46 2.93 12.43 5.62
CA ALA A 46 3.67 11.53 4.75
C ALA A 46 2.97 10.16 4.63
N ARG A 47 2.51 9.59 5.75
CA ARG A 47 1.73 8.34 5.76
C ARG A 47 0.42 8.47 4.98
N LEU A 48 -0.30 9.57 5.21
CA LEU A 48 -1.55 9.82 4.51
C LEU A 48 -1.30 9.96 3.00
N GLU A 49 -0.27 10.71 2.60
CA GLU A 49 0.12 10.86 1.21
C GLU A 49 0.43 9.51 0.55
N ALA A 50 1.34 8.72 1.13
CA ALA A 50 1.69 7.40 0.61
C ALA A 50 0.46 6.52 0.42
N ALA A 51 -0.44 6.49 1.41
CA ALA A 51 -1.68 5.72 1.35
C ALA A 51 -2.70 6.23 0.31
N MET A 52 -2.58 7.48 -0.15
CA MET A 52 -3.49 8.05 -1.14
C MET A 52 -3.01 7.89 -2.58
N PHE A 53 -1.70 7.84 -2.79
CA PHE A 53 -1.12 7.74 -4.13
C PHE A 53 -0.69 6.32 -4.51
N ALA A 54 -0.74 5.38 -3.57
CA ALA A 54 -0.58 3.96 -3.88
C ALA A 54 -1.85 3.37 -4.51
N ASP A 55 -1.68 2.47 -5.47
CA ASP A 55 -2.78 1.67 -6.03
C ASP A 55 -3.34 0.73 -4.96
N TYR A 56 -2.45 0.18 -4.15
CA TYR A 56 -2.78 -0.66 -3.00
C TYR A 56 -2.03 -0.21 -1.76
N THR A 57 -2.75 -0.05 -0.66
CA THR A 57 -2.16 0.29 0.65
C THR A 57 -2.37 -0.85 1.63
N VAL A 58 -1.36 -1.18 2.42
CA VAL A 58 -1.44 -2.07 3.57
C VAL A 58 -1.20 -1.24 4.82
N THR A 59 -2.15 -1.23 5.75
CA THR A 59 -2.03 -0.44 6.98
C THR A 59 -2.60 -1.17 8.19
N PRO A 60 -1.97 -1.08 9.38
CA PRO A 60 -2.49 -1.75 10.56
C PRO A 60 -3.72 -1.02 11.10
N ASN A 61 -4.77 -1.76 11.42
CA ASN A 61 -5.94 -1.23 12.14
C ASN A 61 -6.69 -2.35 12.84
N THR A 62 -6.75 -2.32 14.17
CA THR A 62 -7.37 -3.39 14.97
C THR A 62 -8.87 -3.55 14.70
N GLU A 63 -9.59 -2.45 14.42
CA GLU A 63 -11.05 -2.48 14.24
C GLU A 63 -11.46 -2.90 12.82
N LEU A 64 -10.62 -2.58 11.84
CA LEU A 64 -10.88 -2.83 10.43
C LEU A 64 -10.09 -4.03 9.89
N ALA A 65 -9.26 -4.69 10.69
CA ALA A 65 -8.45 -5.83 10.26
C ALA A 65 -9.28 -6.86 9.46
N GLY A 66 -8.76 -7.25 8.28
CA GLY A 66 -9.43 -8.14 7.34
C GLY A 66 -10.45 -7.47 6.42
N ARG A 67 -10.67 -6.15 6.53
CA ARG A 67 -11.52 -5.38 5.63
C ARG A 67 -10.71 -4.63 4.59
N THR A 68 -11.40 -4.27 3.52
CA THR A 68 -10.88 -3.40 2.47
C THR A 68 -11.75 -2.16 2.30
N THR A 69 -11.13 -1.03 1.98
CA THR A 69 -11.84 0.22 1.68
C THR A 69 -11.23 0.85 0.44
N ARG A 70 -12.08 1.41 -0.43
CA ARG A 70 -11.60 2.19 -1.58
C ARG A 70 -11.12 3.56 -1.12
N SER A 71 -9.91 3.91 -1.53
CA SER A 71 -9.37 5.26 -1.45
C SER A 71 -9.58 5.92 -2.80
N GLN A 72 -10.13 7.13 -2.82
CA GLN A 72 -10.20 7.90 -4.07
C GLN A 72 -9.82 9.36 -3.83
N THR A 73 -9.17 9.91 -4.84
CA THR A 73 -9.00 11.34 -5.05
C THR A 73 -9.68 11.70 -6.37
N THR A 74 -9.69 12.99 -6.72
CA THR A 74 -10.16 13.46 -8.03
C THR A 74 -9.42 12.80 -9.20
N PHE A 75 -8.16 12.39 -8.98
CA PHE A 75 -7.27 11.92 -10.04
C PHE A 75 -6.83 10.46 -9.88
N TRP A 76 -6.97 9.89 -8.69
CA TRP A 76 -6.43 8.58 -8.34
C TRP A 76 -7.46 7.71 -7.64
N ARG A 77 -7.40 6.40 -7.86
CA ARG A 77 -8.20 5.40 -7.14
C ARG A 77 -7.25 4.31 -6.66
N GLY A 78 -7.41 3.93 -5.40
CA GLY A 78 -6.65 2.84 -4.81
C GLY A 78 -7.49 2.04 -3.82
N LEU A 79 -6.91 0.98 -3.28
CA LEU A 79 -7.57 0.10 -2.33
C LEU A 79 -6.71 -0.04 -1.08
N VAL A 80 -7.33 0.12 0.09
CA VAL A 80 -6.68 0.00 1.39
C VAL A 80 -7.05 -1.33 2.02
N PHE A 81 -6.06 -2.15 2.30
CA PHE A 81 -6.15 -3.38 3.08
C PHE A 81 -5.78 -3.09 4.53
N TYR A 82 -6.71 -3.34 5.43
CA TYR A 82 -6.47 -3.24 6.86
C TYR A 82 -6.02 -4.58 7.41
N VAL A 83 -4.89 -4.59 8.11
CA VAL A 83 -4.31 -5.80 8.71
C VAL A 83 -4.23 -5.66 10.23
N ASP A 84 -4.09 -6.79 10.90
CA ASP A 84 -3.78 -6.77 12.33
C ASP A 84 -2.40 -6.14 12.58
N PRO A 85 -2.20 -5.34 13.65
CA PRO A 85 -0.90 -4.74 13.94
C PRO A 85 0.27 -5.73 14.04
N ALA A 86 0.03 -6.95 14.54
CA ALA A 86 1.06 -7.98 14.61
C ALA A 86 1.38 -8.59 13.25
N GLU A 87 0.40 -8.65 12.35
CA GLU A 87 0.62 -9.03 10.94
C GLU A 87 1.45 -7.97 10.22
N TYR A 88 1.08 -6.70 10.36
CA TYR A 88 1.85 -5.58 9.80
C TYR A 88 3.29 -5.57 10.30
N ALA A 89 3.52 -5.77 11.61
CA ALA A 89 4.85 -5.75 12.19
C ALA A 89 5.77 -6.85 11.60
N ARG A 90 5.22 -8.03 11.27
CA ARG A 90 5.96 -9.09 10.58
C ARG A 90 6.33 -8.67 9.16
N GLN A 91 5.35 -8.19 8.40
CA GLN A 91 5.55 -7.73 7.01
C GLN A 91 6.58 -6.60 6.95
N ALA A 92 6.46 -5.61 7.83
CA ALA A 92 7.39 -4.50 7.97
C ALA A 92 8.82 -4.98 8.28
N ALA A 93 8.99 -5.97 9.15
CA ALA A 93 10.29 -6.54 9.45
C ALA A 93 10.87 -7.28 8.24
N ASP A 94 10.05 -8.04 7.53
CA ASP A 94 10.48 -8.80 6.35
C ASP A 94 10.83 -7.86 5.18
N LEU A 95 10.04 -6.80 4.95
CA LEU A 95 10.31 -5.75 3.96
C LEU A 95 11.55 -4.93 4.32
N ARG A 96 11.81 -4.68 5.60
CA ARG A 96 13.04 -4.01 6.04
C ARG A 96 14.28 -4.86 5.76
N ALA A 97 14.16 -6.19 5.81
CA ALA A 97 15.24 -7.10 5.45
C ALA A 97 15.47 -7.17 3.93
N LEU A 98 14.43 -6.86 3.14
CA LEU A 98 14.50 -6.66 1.70
C LEU A 98 15.00 -5.24 1.40
N ASP A 99 16.28 -5.11 1.04
CA ASP A 99 16.82 -3.85 0.48
C ASP A 99 16.36 -3.65 -0.98
N VAL A 100 15.05 -3.64 -1.19
CA VAL A 100 14.45 -3.76 -2.52
C VAL A 100 13.60 -2.52 -2.82
N VAL A 101 14.15 -1.63 -3.65
CA VAL A 101 13.40 -0.54 -4.28
C VAL A 101 13.10 -0.97 -5.72
N GLY A 102 11.85 -1.34 -6.00
CA GLY A 102 11.37 -1.55 -7.37
C GLY A 102 11.48 -2.97 -7.95
N ALA A 103 11.20 -4.02 -7.18
CA ALA A 103 11.16 -5.40 -7.68
C ALA A 103 9.78 -5.84 -8.19
N THR A 104 9.81 -6.74 -9.17
CA THR A 104 8.64 -7.39 -9.77
C THR A 104 8.06 -8.49 -8.87
N VAL A 105 6.77 -8.83 -9.05
CA VAL A 105 6.12 -9.96 -8.34
C VAL A 105 6.90 -11.26 -8.52
N SER A 106 7.46 -11.51 -9.71
CA SER A 106 8.22 -12.71 -10.01
C SER A 106 9.53 -12.79 -9.22
N GLU A 107 10.22 -11.67 -9.02
CA GLU A 107 11.44 -11.60 -8.20
C GLU A 107 11.16 -11.76 -6.70
N LEU A 108 9.95 -11.39 -6.30
CA LEU A 108 9.48 -11.40 -4.93
C LEU A 108 8.81 -12.73 -4.54
N ARG A 109 8.44 -13.57 -5.51
CA ARG A 109 7.74 -14.85 -5.31
C ARG A 109 8.51 -15.79 -4.39
N GLY A 110 7.82 -16.32 -3.37
CA GLY A 110 8.39 -17.25 -2.39
C GLY A 110 9.24 -16.58 -1.30
N HIS A 111 9.33 -15.25 -1.29
CA HIS A 111 9.90 -14.52 -0.17
C HIS A 111 8.82 -14.31 0.91
N PRO A 112 9.06 -14.66 2.19
CA PRO A 112 8.07 -14.52 3.26
C PRO A 112 7.46 -13.13 3.40
N ALA A 113 8.25 -12.08 3.10
CA ALA A 113 7.79 -10.69 3.07
C ALA A 113 6.67 -10.39 2.06
N VAL A 114 6.45 -11.28 1.08
CA VAL A 114 5.69 -11.01 -0.15
C VAL A 114 4.38 -11.79 -0.16
N ASP A 115 4.16 -12.70 0.79
CA ASP A 115 2.91 -13.46 0.94
C ASP A 115 1.67 -12.55 0.93
N PHE A 116 1.79 -11.33 1.47
CA PHE A 116 0.70 -10.36 1.44
C PHE A 116 0.48 -9.72 0.07
N ILE A 117 1.55 -9.47 -0.68
CA ILE A 117 1.47 -8.99 -2.06
C ILE A 117 0.80 -10.04 -2.93
N GLU A 118 1.14 -11.32 -2.75
CA GLU A 118 0.48 -12.42 -3.45
C GLU A 118 -1.01 -12.51 -3.07
N ARG A 119 -1.37 -12.25 -1.81
CA ARG A 119 -2.78 -12.14 -1.38
C ARG A 119 -3.51 -10.96 -2.01
N ILE A 120 -2.84 -9.82 -2.19
CA ILE A 120 -3.42 -8.66 -2.88
C ILE A 120 -3.70 -9.03 -4.34
N VAL A 121 -2.73 -9.61 -5.04
CA VAL A 121 -2.88 -10.02 -6.46
C VAL A 121 -3.95 -11.09 -6.63
N ALA A 122 -4.10 -11.99 -5.66
CA ALA A 122 -5.15 -13.01 -5.65
C ALA A 122 -6.52 -12.51 -5.14
N SER A 123 -6.60 -11.27 -4.66
CA SER A 123 -7.83 -10.69 -4.13
C SER A 123 -8.84 -10.47 -5.26
N PRO A 124 -10.15 -10.74 -5.04
CA PRO A 124 -11.19 -10.38 -6.01
C PRO A 124 -11.34 -8.87 -6.19
N GLU A 125 -10.78 -8.06 -5.29
CA GLU A 125 -10.76 -6.59 -5.40
C GLU A 125 -9.54 -6.07 -6.17
N PHE A 126 -8.62 -6.93 -6.60
CA PHE A 126 -7.51 -6.54 -7.46
C PHE A 126 -8.06 -6.17 -8.84
N ALA A 127 -7.67 -5.00 -9.35
CA ALA A 127 -8.23 -4.50 -10.60
C ALA A 127 -7.74 -5.32 -11.80
N ASP A 128 -8.66 -5.59 -12.75
CA ASP A 128 -8.33 -6.30 -13.99
C ASP A 128 -7.23 -5.57 -14.80
N GLU A 129 -7.21 -4.24 -14.76
CA GLU A 129 -6.19 -3.40 -15.38
C GLU A 129 -4.80 -3.64 -14.77
N ASP A 130 -4.71 -3.75 -13.45
CA ASP A 130 -3.46 -4.06 -12.77
C ASP A 130 -3.01 -5.50 -13.07
N ALA A 131 -3.96 -6.42 -13.19
CA ALA A 131 -3.68 -7.80 -13.59
C ALA A 131 -3.12 -7.88 -15.02
N PHE A 132 -3.59 -7.02 -15.94
CA PHE A 132 -3.02 -6.88 -17.27
C PHE A 132 -1.56 -6.47 -17.20
N TRP A 133 -1.24 -5.42 -16.41
CA TRP A 133 0.14 -4.97 -16.23
C TRP A 133 1.04 -6.06 -15.64
N LEU A 134 0.53 -6.93 -14.77
CA LEU A 134 1.32 -8.03 -14.21
C LEU A 134 1.57 -9.20 -15.17
N ARG A 135 0.74 -9.38 -16.20
CA ARG A 135 0.87 -10.51 -17.16
C ARG A 135 1.89 -10.23 -18.26
N GLY A 136 2.26 -8.98 -18.50
CA GLY A 136 3.28 -8.61 -19.49
C GLY A 136 2.91 -9.01 -20.92
N GLU A 137 1.62 -9.09 -21.24
CA GLU A 137 1.13 -9.36 -22.59
C GLU A 137 1.11 -8.04 -23.37
N ASP A 138 2.23 -7.76 -24.06
CA ASP A 138 2.27 -6.87 -25.24
C ASP A 138 1.59 -7.54 -26.45
#